data_AF-B5YK76-F1
#
_entry.id   AF-B5YK76-F1
#
_cell.length_a   1.000
_cell.length_b   1.000
_cell.length_c   1.000
_cell.angle_alpha   90.00
_cell.angle_beta   90.00
_cell.angle_gamma   90.00
#
_symmetry.space_group_name_H-M   'P 1'
#
loop_
_entity.id
_entity.type
_entity.pdbx_description
1 polymer ?
#
loop_
_entity_poly.entity_id
_entity_poly.type
_entity_poly.pdbx_seq_one_letter_code
_entity_poly.pdbx_strand_id
1 'polypeptide(L)'
;MIFKEGKIKIETILKELLPLEGEDRIIKISKIFMNIPYKKNTLKGSFKIEEELTIDFEEVDCMTFIEYVEALRLSNNFESFVENLKAVRYFDSIVDFQKRRHFFSDWDYIPTLKNITSEIGMSYCKTSLKKLNKINKHKRWIEGLPVSLKKINYIPRNNIKKIVDKLPSVCYCGFYSSKEGLDVEHVGILINKEKPLTLRHASSIKGEVVDEPFIEYVMNKEGIILYKPISDKWTEEKK
;
A
#
# COMPACT_ATOMS: atom_id res chain seq x y z
N MET A 1 -14.77 12.87 -10.71
CA MET A 1 -14.64 11.62 -9.92
C MET A 1 -15.21 10.49 -10.75
N ILE A 2 -14.43 9.44 -10.93
CA ILE A 2 -14.85 8.21 -11.61
C ILE A 2 -15.16 7.19 -10.52
N PHE A 3 -16.33 6.57 -10.58
CA PHE A 3 -16.71 5.49 -9.66
C PHE A 3 -17.25 4.30 -10.43
N LYS A 4 -16.59 3.15 -10.29
CA LYS A 4 -17.05 1.84 -10.75
C LYS A 4 -17.15 0.92 -9.56
N GLU A 5 -18.38 0.64 -9.16
CA GLU A 5 -18.67 -0.17 -7.98
C GLU A 5 -18.35 -1.66 -8.20
N GLY A 6 -18.49 -2.15 -9.44
CA GLY A 6 -18.22 -3.54 -9.78
C GLY A 6 -19.04 -4.53 -8.94
N LYS A 7 -18.38 -5.58 -8.43
CA LYS A 7 -19.01 -6.58 -7.55
C LYS A 7 -19.01 -6.17 -6.08
N ILE A 8 -18.34 -5.07 -5.74
CA ILE A 8 -18.12 -4.64 -4.36
C ILE A 8 -19.17 -3.60 -3.98
N LYS A 9 -20.18 -4.03 -3.22
CA LYS A 9 -21.20 -3.13 -2.67
C LYS A 9 -20.68 -2.43 -1.43
N ILE A 10 -20.20 -1.20 -1.58
CA ILE A 10 -19.44 -0.52 -0.52
C ILE A 10 -20.27 -0.30 0.75
N GLU A 11 -21.56 0.04 0.62
CA GLU A 11 -22.44 0.20 1.78
C GLU A 11 -22.65 -1.10 2.57
N THR A 12 -22.70 -2.24 1.86
CA THR A 12 -22.80 -3.56 2.49
C THR A 12 -21.52 -3.86 3.26
N ILE A 13 -20.35 -3.63 2.64
CA ILE A 13 -19.06 -3.81 3.29
C ILE A 13 -18.98 -2.95 4.56
N LEU A 14 -19.26 -1.66 4.46
CA LEU A 14 -19.13 -0.75 5.59
C LEU A 14 -20.03 -1.14 6.77
N LYS A 15 -21.24 -1.65 6.51
CA LYS A 15 -22.12 -2.23 7.54
C LYS A 15 -21.51 -3.47 8.19
N GLU A 16 -20.93 -4.38 7.41
CA GLU A 16 -20.25 -5.57 7.93
C GLU A 16 -18.98 -5.25 8.75
N LEU A 17 -18.38 -4.07 8.52
CA LEU A 17 -17.17 -3.63 9.23
C LEU A 17 -17.45 -2.92 10.55
N LEU A 18 -18.68 -2.46 10.81
CA LEU A 18 -19.05 -1.74 12.05
C LEU A 18 -18.61 -2.44 13.36
N PRO A 19 -18.69 -3.78 13.51
CA PRO A 19 -18.26 -4.44 14.75
C PRO A 19 -16.74 -4.70 14.82
N LEU A 20 -15.99 -4.38 13.76
CA LEU A 20 -14.56 -4.68 13.65
C LEU A 20 -13.71 -3.40 13.80
N GLU A 21 -12.51 -3.57 14.36
CA GLU A 21 -11.52 -2.51 14.56
C GLU A 21 -10.14 -2.96 14.04
N GLY A 22 -9.24 -1.99 13.79
CA GLY A 22 -7.83 -2.21 13.48
C GLY A 22 -7.52 -3.30 12.45
N GLU A 23 -6.72 -4.28 12.88
CA GLU A 23 -6.18 -5.37 12.05
C GLU A 23 -7.29 -6.30 11.51
N ASP A 24 -8.40 -6.49 12.24
CA ASP A 24 -9.50 -7.36 11.81
C ASP A 24 -10.28 -6.77 10.64
N ARG A 25 -10.43 -5.43 10.61
CA ARG A 25 -10.97 -4.74 9.45
C ARG A 25 -10.11 -4.99 8.22
N ILE A 26 -8.78 -4.88 8.33
CA ILE A 26 -7.87 -5.13 7.19
C ILE A 26 -8.06 -6.54 6.63
N ILE A 27 -8.12 -7.56 7.50
CA ILE A 27 -8.29 -8.96 7.07
C ILE A 27 -9.63 -9.13 6.35
N LYS A 28 -10.71 -8.62 6.93
CA LYS A 28 -12.06 -8.73 6.34
C LYS A 28 -12.16 -7.98 5.01
N ILE A 29 -11.71 -6.73 4.96
CA ILE A 29 -11.74 -5.89 3.76
C ILE A 29 -10.92 -6.53 2.66
N SER A 30 -9.64 -6.84 2.93
CA SER A 30 -8.74 -7.41 1.93
C SER A 30 -9.26 -8.74 1.37
N LYS A 31 -9.99 -9.53 2.19
CA LYS A 31 -10.63 -10.77 1.74
C LYS A 31 -11.77 -10.54 0.73
N ILE A 32 -12.47 -9.41 0.83
CA ILE A 32 -13.57 -9.08 -0.11
C ILE A 32 -13.03 -8.78 -1.51
N PHE A 33 -11.79 -8.29 -1.61
CA PHE A 33 -11.12 -8.05 -2.89
C PHE A 33 -10.56 -9.32 -3.54
N MET A 34 -10.61 -10.49 -2.90
CA MET A 34 -10.10 -11.72 -3.49
C MET A 34 -10.74 -11.99 -4.86
N ASN A 35 -9.91 -12.42 -5.82
CA ASN A 35 -10.30 -12.67 -7.22
C ASN A 35 -10.76 -11.42 -7.99
N ILE A 36 -10.59 -10.21 -7.46
CA ILE A 36 -10.74 -9.00 -8.28
C ILE A 36 -9.59 -8.95 -9.29
N PRO A 37 -9.88 -8.78 -10.59
CA PRO A 37 -8.87 -8.75 -11.64
C PRO A 37 -7.76 -7.71 -11.42
N TYR A 38 -6.56 -8.10 -11.80
CA TYR A 38 -5.42 -7.20 -11.84
C TYR A 38 -5.48 -6.35 -13.11
N LYS A 39 -5.33 -5.04 -12.96
CA LYS A 39 -5.09 -4.13 -14.08
C LYS A 39 -4.15 -3.01 -13.68
N LYS A 40 -3.15 -2.78 -14.51
CA LYS A 40 -2.21 -1.68 -14.33
C LYS A 40 -2.83 -0.36 -14.81
N ASN A 41 -2.47 0.75 -14.16
CA ASN A 41 -2.86 2.11 -14.56
C ASN A 41 -4.38 2.33 -14.53
N THR A 42 -5.06 1.87 -13.49
CA THR A 42 -6.51 2.07 -13.29
C THR A 42 -6.86 3.52 -12.95
N LEU A 43 -5.91 4.28 -12.39
CA LEU A 43 -6.11 5.69 -12.01
C LEU A 43 -5.97 6.65 -13.19
N LYS A 44 -6.88 7.63 -13.30
CA LYS A 44 -6.79 8.72 -14.28
C LYS A 44 -5.91 9.86 -13.79
N GLY A 45 -5.14 10.47 -14.69
CA GLY A 45 -4.33 11.67 -14.43
C GLY A 45 -2.86 11.47 -14.77
N SER A 46 -2.22 12.53 -15.24
CA SER A 46 -0.79 12.61 -15.53
C SER A 46 -0.32 14.06 -15.50
N PHE A 47 0.96 14.33 -15.76
CA PHE A 47 1.42 15.72 -15.93
C PHE A 47 0.79 16.46 -17.13
N LYS A 48 0.08 15.74 -18.02
CA LYS A 48 -0.63 16.29 -19.20
C LYS A 48 -2.15 16.18 -19.12
N ILE A 49 -2.66 15.36 -18.19
CA ILE A 49 -4.08 15.01 -18.11
C ILE A 49 -4.52 15.32 -16.69
N GLU A 50 -5.58 16.10 -16.55
CA GLU A 50 -6.13 16.46 -15.26
C GLU A 50 -6.36 15.23 -14.38
N GLU A 51 -5.99 15.36 -13.11
CA GLU A 51 -6.16 14.33 -12.10
C GLU A 51 -7.64 14.19 -11.73
N GLU A 52 -8.13 12.95 -11.68
CA GLU A 52 -9.46 12.69 -11.15
C GLU A 52 -9.42 11.57 -10.12
N LEU A 53 -10.09 11.80 -8.99
CA LEU A 53 -10.29 10.75 -8.01
C LEU A 53 -11.03 9.59 -8.68
N THR A 54 -10.34 8.45 -8.76
CA THR A 54 -10.82 7.23 -9.42
C THR A 54 -11.02 6.13 -8.38
N ILE A 55 -12.25 5.65 -8.26
CA ILE A 55 -12.63 4.49 -7.46
C ILE A 55 -13.06 3.41 -8.46
N ASP A 56 -12.21 2.41 -8.67
CA ASP A 56 -12.47 1.29 -9.55
C ASP A 56 -12.32 0.00 -8.75
N PHE A 57 -13.45 -0.61 -8.38
CA PHE A 57 -13.48 -1.88 -7.67
C PHE A 57 -13.61 -3.08 -8.60
N GLU A 58 -13.75 -2.86 -9.92
CA GLU A 58 -13.77 -3.94 -10.90
C GLU A 58 -12.37 -4.47 -11.16
N GLU A 59 -11.36 -3.60 -11.09
CA GLU A 59 -9.98 -3.93 -11.42
C GLU A 59 -9.02 -3.13 -10.54
N VAL A 60 -7.97 -3.77 -10.01
CA VAL A 60 -7.00 -3.13 -9.12
C VAL A 60 -5.56 -3.43 -9.54
N ASP A 61 -4.62 -2.54 -9.24
CA ASP A 61 -3.22 -2.90 -9.15
C ASP A 61 -2.79 -3.08 -7.69
N CYS A 62 -1.51 -3.36 -7.45
CA CYS A 62 -1.01 -3.61 -6.11
C CYS A 62 -1.12 -2.38 -5.19
N MET A 63 -0.95 -1.16 -5.72
CA MET A 63 -1.10 0.06 -4.94
C MET A 63 -2.56 0.37 -4.69
N THR A 64 -3.41 0.39 -5.72
CA THR A 64 -4.83 0.74 -5.54
C THR A 64 -5.53 -0.24 -4.61
N PHE A 65 -5.15 -1.53 -4.64
CA PHE A 65 -5.65 -2.52 -3.70
C PHE A 65 -5.39 -2.13 -2.24
N ILE A 66 -4.13 -1.86 -1.86
CA ILE A 66 -3.82 -1.53 -0.46
C ILE A 66 -4.37 -0.16 -0.05
N GLU A 67 -4.47 0.79 -0.98
CA GLU A 67 -5.09 2.09 -0.73
C GLU A 67 -6.58 1.95 -0.41
N TYR A 68 -7.32 1.12 -1.17
CA TYR A 68 -8.73 0.86 -0.87
C TYR A 68 -8.91 0.16 0.46
N VAL A 69 -8.05 -0.81 0.78
CA VAL A 69 -8.09 -1.50 2.07
C VAL A 69 -7.88 -0.51 3.23
N GLU A 70 -6.87 0.36 3.14
CA GLU A 70 -6.58 1.36 4.18
C GLU A 70 -7.70 2.41 4.29
N ALA A 71 -8.21 2.92 3.16
CA ALA A 71 -9.29 3.89 3.16
C ALA A 71 -10.57 3.31 3.78
N LEU A 72 -10.95 2.07 3.43
CA LEU A 72 -12.11 1.38 4.01
C LEU A 72 -11.92 1.06 5.50
N ARG A 73 -10.68 0.76 5.93
CA ARG A 73 -10.36 0.53 7.33
C ARG A 73 -10.75 1.74 8.19
N LEU A 74 -10.53 2.94 7.67
CA LEU A 74 -10.76 4.22 8.36
C LEU A 74 -12.20 4.75 8.24
N SER A 75 -13.08 4.03 7.55
CA SER A 75 -14.38 4.58 7.09
C SER A 75 -15.57 3.83 7.63
N ASN A 76 -16.65 4.54 7.94
CA ASN A 76 -17.89 3.94 8.44
C ASN A 76 -19.09 4.16 7.49
N ASN A 77 -18.92 5.00 6.48
CA ASN A 77 -19.90 5.27 5.43
C ASN A 77 -19.18 5.69 4.13
N PHE A 78 -19.92 5.76 3.02
CA PHE A 78 -19.36 6.06 1.70
C PHE A 78 -18.64 7.42 1.65
N GLU A 79 -19.21 8.45 2.28
CA GLU A 79 -18.62 9.79 2.31
C GLU A 79 -17.26 9.79 3.02
N SER A 80 -17.18 9.18 4.21
CA SER A 80 -15.91 9.00 4.94
C SER A 80 -14.89 8.17 4.13
N PHE A 81 -15.36 7.19 3.34
CA PHE A 81 -14.49 6.45 2.44
C PHE A 81 -13.87 7.32 1.35
N VAL A 82 -14.67 8.18 0.72
CA VAL A 82 -14.17 9.10 -0.31
C VAL A 82 -13.10 10.04 0.28
N GLU A 83 -13.34 10.60 1.47
CA GLU A 83 -12.39 11.50 2.12
C GLU A 83 -11.11 10.77 2.60
N ASN A 84 -11.25 9.61 3.23
CA ASN A 84 -10.10 8.81 3.64
C ASN A 84 -9.30 8.30 2.43
N LEU A 85 -9.96 7.98 1.32
CA LEU A 85 -9.26 7.60 0.09
C LEU A 85 -8.44 8.77 -0.46
N LYS A 86 -8.99 10.00 -0.46
CA LYS A 86 -8.20 11.18 -0.82
C LYS A 86 -7.00 11.34 0.10
N ALA A 87 -7.21 11.19 1.41
CA ALA A 87 -6.18 11.35 2.42
C ALA A 87 -5.06 10.31 2.29
N VAL A 88 -5.39 9.05 1.99
CA VAL A 88 -4.44 7.95 1.75
C VAL A 88 -3.70 8.13 0.42
N ARG A 89 -4.41 8.49 -0.66
CA ARG A 89 -3.84 8.53 -2.02
C ARG A 89 -3.11 9.83 -2.36
N TYR A 90 -3.48 10.95 -1.75
CA TYR A 90 -2.94 12.28 -2.06
C TYR A 90 -2.42 13.00 -0.82
N PHE A 91 -1.25 13.64 -0.95
CA PHE A 91 -0.76 14.61 0.02
C PHE A 91 -1.78 15.72 0.20
N ASP A 92 -2.01 16.09 1.47
CA ASP A 92 -2.98 17.12 1.88
C ASP A 92 -4.43 16.87 1.42
N SER A 93 -4.76 15.63 1.01
CA SER A 93 -6.06 15.25 0.44
C SER A 93 -6.43 16.00 -0.86
N ILE A 94 -5.45 16.63 -1.52
CA ILE A 94 -5.65 17.40 -2.76
C ILE A 94 -5.55 16.46 -3.97
N VAL A 95 -6.66 16.31 -4.70
CA VAL A 95 -6.72 15.52 -5.93
C VAL A 95 -5.95 16.23 -7.05
N ASP A 96 -4.64 16.03 -7.07
CA ASP A 96 -3.71 16.55 -8.08
C ASP A 96 -2.61 15.52 -8.36
N PHE A 97 -2.18 15.41 -9.62
CA PHE A 97 -1.18 14.42 -10.04
C PHE A 97 0.16 14.60 -9.31
N GLN A 98 0.58 15.83 -9.02
CA GLN A 98 1.81 16.12 -8.27
C GLN A 98 1.65 15.84 -6.77
N LYS A 99 0.42 15.83 -6.27
CA LYS A 99 0.08 15.51 -4.88
C LYS A 99 -0.21 14.03 -4.66
N ARG A 100 -0.38 13.22 -5.71
CA ARG A 100 -0.58 11.78 -5.56
C ARG A 100 0.67 11.14 -4.93
N ARG A 101 0.47 10.23 -3.98
CA ARG A 101 1.53 9.39 -3.40
C ARG A 101 1.93 8.33 -4.42
N HIS A 102 3.06 8.54 -5.09
CA HIS A 102 3.50 7.67 -6.18
C HIS A 102 4.45 6.57 -5.72
N PHE A 103 5.08 6.75 -4.57
CA PHE A 103 6.05 5.81 -4.00
C PHE A 103 5.50 5.23 -2.70
N PHE A 104 5.74 3.94 -2.43
CA PHE A 104 5.22 3.32 -1.20
C PHE A 104 5.81 3.97 0.06
N SER A 105 7.02 4.53 -0.02
CA SER A 105 7.65 5.32 1.03
C SER A 105 7.01 6.69 1.28
N ASP A 106 6.08 7.12 0.43
CA ASP A 106 5.20 8.27 0.72
C ASP A 106 4.20 7.94 1.84
N TRP A 107 3.95 6.66 2.14
CA TRP A 107 3.11 6.23 3.26
C TRP A 107 3.70 6.56 4.63
N ASP A 108 4.99 6.94 4.71
CA ASP A 108 5.58 7.53 5.93
C ASP A 108 4.83 8.79 6.40
N TYR A 109 4.08 9.45 5.50
CA TYR A 109 3.30 10.66 5.79
C TYR A 109 1.82 10.41 6.07
N ILE A 110 1.40 9.15 6.22
CA ILE A 110 0.03 8.80 6.61
C ILE A 110 -0.01 8.68 8.15
N PRO A 111 -0.72 9.58 8.88
CA PRO A 111 -0.67 9.62 10.35
C PRO A 111 -1.19 8.36 11.04
N THR A 112 -2.07 7.61 10.37
CA THR A 112 -2.67 6.38 10.89
C THR A 112 -1.77 5.16 10.72
N LEU A 113 -0.60 5.32 10.07
CA LEU A 113 0.36 4.26 9.81
C LEU A 113 1.71 4.57 10.46
N LYS A 114 2.40 3.52 10.89
CA LYS A 114 3.77 3.57 11.37
C LYS A 114 4.66 2.70 10.53
N ASN A 115 5.77 3.25 10.03
CA ASN A 115 6.85 2.45 9.45
C ASN A 115 7.56 1.66 10.56
N ILE A 116 7.33 0.35 10.61
CA ILE A 116 7.90 -0.54 11.63
C ILE A 116 9.16 -1.26 11.14
N THR A 117 9.67 -0.94 9.96
CA THR A 117 10.75 -1.71 9.30
C THR A 117 12.01 -1.79 10.14
N SER A 118 12.47 -0.66 10.68
CA SER A 118 13.67 -0.62 11.54
C SER A 118 13.43 -1.23 12.92
N GLU A 119 12.21 -1.11 13.45
CA GLU A 119 11.81 -1.67 14.74
C GLU A 119 11.84 -3.20 14.70
N ILE A 120 11.22 -3.79 13.68
CA ILE A 120 11.20 -5.24 13.46
C ILE A 120 12.58 -5.76 13.01
N GLY A 121 13.22 -5.03 12.11
CA GLY A 121 14.51 -5.41 11.54
C GLY A 121 15.66 -5.34 12.54
N MET A 122 15.64 -4.39 13.49
CA MET A 122 16.71 -4.15 14.45
C MET A 122 18.09 -4.10 13.75
N SER A 123 19.08 -4.88 14.22
CA SER A 123 20.42 -5.01 13.63
C SER A 123 20.43 -5.66 12.22
N TYR A 124 19.31 -6.26 11.79
CA TYR A 124 19.19 -6.84 10.46
C TYR A 124 18.72 -5.85 9.39
N CYS A 125 18.26 -4.67 9.80
CA CYS A 125 17.80 -3.64 8.87
C CYS A 125 18.99 -3.01 8.13
N LYS A 126 18.81 -2.73 6.85
CA LYS A 126 19.73 -1.93 6.04
C LYS A 126 19.08 -0.60 5.67
N THR A 127 19.92 0.37 5.34
CA THR A 127 19.49 1.68 4.85
C THR A 127 20.07 1.91 3.45
N SER A 128 19.26 2.47 2.57
CA SER A 128 19.65 2.94 1.24
C SER A 128 19.20 4.38 1.05
N LEU A 129 20.08 5.24 0.55
CA LEU A 129 19.72 6.61 0.17
C LEU A 129 19.37 6.62 -1.32
N LYS A 130 18.14 7.02 -1.65
CA LYS A 130 17.60 6.95 -3.00
C LYS A 130 17.16 8.32 -3.53
N LYS A 131 17.44 8.56 -4.81
CA LYS A 131 16.88 9.66 -5.60
C LYS A 131 15.65 9.13 -6.31
N LEU A 132 14.49 9.11 -5.65
CA LEU A 132 13.25 8.59 -6.20
C LEU A 132 12.86 9.33 -7.48
N ASN A 133 12.13 8.64 -8.34
CA ASN A 133 11.77 9.04 -9.70
C ASN A 133 12.92 9.14 -10.71
N LYS A 134 14.19 9.13 -10.28
CA LYS A 134 15.34 9.27 -11.19
C LYS A 134 15.75 7.93 -11.80
N ILE A 135 15.68 7.78 -13.12
CA ILE A 135 16.28 6.62 -13.82
C ILE A 135 17.73 6.92 -14.20
N ASN A 136 17.96 8.11 -14.77
CA ASN A 136 19.30 8.61 -15.10
C ASN A 136 19.25 10.15 -15.21
N LYS A 137 20.26 10.79 -15.80
CA LYS A 137 20.32 12.26 -15.94
C LYS A 137 19.14 12.85 -16.72
N HIS A 138 18.60 12.13 -17.70
CA HIS A 138 17.59 12.63 -18.64
C HIS A 138 16.22 11.97 -18.49
N LYS A 139 16.15 10.80 -17.83
CA LYS A 139 14.94 9.98 -17.76
C LYS A 139 14.42 9.86 -16.33
N ARG A 140 13.09 9.90 -16.21
CA ARG A 140 12.34 9.69 -14.98
C ARG A 140 11.39 8.50 -15.13
N TRP A 141 10.98 7.91 -14.01
CA TRP A 141 9.94 6.87 -14.00
C TRP A 141 8.56 7.47 -14.28
N ILE A 142 8.31 8.64 -13.70
CA ILE A 142 7.07 9.39 -13.75
C ILE A 142 7.41 10.78 -14.30
N GLU A 143 6.98 11.01 -15.53
CA GLU A 143 7.18 12.29 -16.21
C GLU A 143 6.42 13.41 -15.49
N GLY A 144 7.03 14.60 -15.42
CA GLY A 144 6.48 15.78 -14.72
C GLY A 144 6.62 15.77 -13.19
N LEU A 145 6.95 14.64 -12.56
CA LEU A 145 7.19 14.59 -11.11
C LEU A 145 8.66 14.94 -10.77
N PRO A 146 8.94 15.70 -9.69
CA PRO A 146 10.32 15.99 -9.28
C PRO A 146 11.06 14.72 -8.81
N VAL A 147 12.37 14.84 -8.68
CA VAL A 147 13.22 13.85 -8.01
C VAL A 147 13.26 14.19 -6.53
N SER A 148 12.98 13.23 -5.66
CA SER A 148 13.07 13.40 -4.21
C SER A 148 14.17 12.51 -3.63
N LEU A 149 14.91 13.04 -2.64
CA LEU A 149 15.89 12.25 -1.90
C LEU A 149 15.21 11.59 -0.71
N LYS A 150 15.25 10.26 -0.62
CA LYS A 150 14.59 9.50 0.42
C LYS A 150 15.53 8.47 1.03
N LYS A 151 15.55 8.40 2.36
CA LYS A 151 16.23 7.34 3.12
C LYS A 151 15.27 6.16 3.25
N ILE A 152 15.64 5.02 2.68
CA ILE A 152 14.83 3.80 2.68
C ILE A 152 15.46 2.79 3.63
N ASN A 153 14.74 2.45 4.70
CA ASN A 153 15.08 1.34 5.57
C ASN A 153 14.37 0.08 5.07
N TYR A 154 15.08 -1.04 4.98
CA TYR A 154 14.52 -2.31 4.52
C TYR A 154 15.18 -3.49 5.23
N ILE A 155 14.44 -4.59 5.34
CA ILE A 155 14.95 -5.87 5.87
C ILE A 155 15.35 -6.73 4.66
N PRO A 156 16.65 -7.05 4.46
CA PRO A 156 17.09 -7.88 3.35
C PRO A 156 16.51 -9.29 3.43
N ARG A 157 16.23 -9.92 2.28
CA ARG A 157 15.62 -11.26 2.20
C ARG A 157 16.25 -12.31 3.11
N ASN A 158 17.58 -12.35 3.19
CA ASN A 158 18.33 -13.34 3.98
C ASN A 158 18.13 -13.21 5.49
N ASN A 159 17.58 -12.08 5.96
CA ASN A 159 17.28 -11.83 7.36
C ASN A 159 15.80 -12.00 7.69
N ILE A 160 14.91 -12.16 6.70
CA ILE A 160 13.46 -12.21 6.95
C ILE A 160 13.09 -13.36 7.87
N LYS A 161 13.64 -14.56 7.64
CA LYS A 161 13.41 -15.73 8.52
C LYS A 161 13.75 -15.47 9.99
N LYS A 162 14.65 -14.53 10.29
CA LYS A 162 15.07 -14.20 11.66
C LYS A 162 14.10 -13.26 12.40
N ILE A 163 13.16 -12.65 11.66
CA ILE A 163 12.22 -11.67 12.21
C ILE A 163 10.75 -12.08 12.05
N VAL A 164 10.47 -13.23 11.44
CA VAL A 164 9.09 -13.70 11.16
C VAL A 164 8.24 -13.72 12.42
N ASP A 165 8.78 -14.23 13.53
CA ASP A 165 8.07 -14.34 14.81
C ASP A 165 7.77 -12.98 15.46
N LYS A 166 8.35 -11.89 14.93
CA LYS A 166 8.11 -10.51 15.38
C LYS A 166 7.11 -9.77 14.51
N LEU A 167 6.71 -10.34 13.37
CA LEU A 167 5.75 -9.69 12.49
C LEU A 167 4.39 -9.56 13.20
N PRO A 168 3.73 -8.38 13.11
CA PRO A 168 2.39 -8.22 13.65
C PRO A 168 1.41 -9.16 12.93
N SER A 169 0.23 -9.37 13.51
CA SER A 169 -0.81 -10.21 12.88
C SER A 169 -1.20 -9.68 11.50
N VAL A 170 -1.13 -8.35 11.29
CA VAL A 170 -1.32 -7.73 9.97
C VAL A 170 -0.38 -6.55 9.76
N CYS A 171 0.22 -6.44 8.58
CA CYS A 171 0.92 -5.23 8.13
C CYS A 171 0.91 -5.09 6.62
N TYR A 172 1.05 -3.85 6.13
CA TYR A 172 1.34 -3.59 4.72
C TYR A 172 2.82 -3.84 4.46
N CYS A 173 3.12 -4.50 3.35
CA CYS A 173 4.47 -4.91 2.99
C CYS A 173 4.79 -4.43 1.58
N GLY A 174 5.89 -3.69 1.46
CA GLY A 174 6.50 -3.33 0.18
C GLY A 174 7.74 -4.16 -0.06
N PHE A 175 7.88 -4.68 -1.28
CA PHE A 175 9.05 -5.45 -1.70
C PHE A 175 10.11 -4.48 -2.22
N TYR A 176 11.16 -4.29 -1.42
CA TYR A 176 12.26 -3.37 -1.71
C TYR A 176 12.88 -3.67 -3.08
N SER A 177 13.17 -2.61 -3.84
CA SER A 177 13.89 -2.71 -5.10
C SER A 177 15.24 -2.02 -4.99
N SER A 178 16.31 -2.57 -5.57
CA SER A 178 17.60 -1.88 -5.70
C SER A 178 17.66 -0.92 -6.88
N LYS A 179 16.70 -0.98 -7.81
CA LYS A 179 16.63 -0.15 -9.02
C LYS A 179 16.74 1.35 -8.68
N GLU A 180 17.48 2.09 -9.50
CA GLU A 180 17.59 3.56 -9.35
C GLU A 180 16.20 4.19 -9.51
N GLY A 181 15.85 5.13 -8.63
CA GLY A 181 14.59 5.85 -8.72
C GLY A 181 13.34 5.15 -8.17
N LEU A 182 13.44 3.91 -7.68
CA LEU A 182 12.32 3.18 -7.07
C LEU A 182 12.64 2.79 -5.63
N ASP A 183 11.67 2.84 -4.75
CA ASP A 183 11.76 2.30 -3.38
C ASP A 183 11.32 0.84 -3.32
N VAL A 184 10.19 0.52 -3.93
CA VAL A 184 9.63 -0.84 -4.02
C VAL A 184 9.27 -1.20 -5.46
N GLU A 185 9.15 -2.48 -5.75
CA GLU A 185 8.63 -2.97 -7.03
C GLU A 185 7.22 -3.54 -6.95
N HIS A 186 6.76 -3.86 -5.75
CA HIS A 186 5.45 -4.47 -5.51
C HIS A 186 5.04 -4.25 -4.05
N VAL A 187 3.75 -4.33 -3.76
CA VAL A 187 3.20 -4.22 -2.40
C VAL A 187 2.11 -5.27 -2.14
N GLY A 188 1.78 -5.48 -0.87
CA GLY A 188 0.68 -6.33 -0.44
C GLY A 188 0.46 -6.24 1.06
N ILE A 189 -0.32 -7.19 1.59
CA ILE A 189 -0.66 -7.28 3.01
C ILE A 189 -0.14 -8.61 3.53
N LEU A 190 0.62 -8.58 4.63
CA LEU A 190 1.00 -9.80 5.35
C LEU A 190 -0.07 -10.12 6.38
N ILE A 191 -0.50 -11.37 6.42
CA ILE A 191 -1.48 -11.89 7.36
C ILE A 191 -0.84 -13.04 8.14
N ASN A 192 -0.54 -12.77 9.41
CA ASN A 192 0.15 -13.65 10.36
C ASN A 192 -0.81 -14.12 11.47
N LYS A 193 -1.99 -14.62 11.11
CA LYS A 193 -2.97 -15.20 12.06
C LYS A 193 -3.04 -16.72 12.01
N GLU A 194 -2.76 -17.29 10.84
CA GLU A 194 -2.75 -18.74 10.61
C GLU A 194 -1.47 -19.11 9.86
N LYS A 195 -1.04 -20.38 9.98
CA LYS A 195 0.09 -20.89 9.20
C LYS A 195 -0.43 -21.47 7.87
N PRO A 196 0.25 -21.21 6.74
CA PRO A 196 1.47 -20.41 6.61
C PRO A 196 1.21 -18.89 6.67
N LEU A 197 2.24 -18.12 7.05
CA LEU A 197 2.25 -16.67 6.90
C LEU A 197 1.93 -16.32 5.45
N THR A 198 0.85 -15.58 5.25
CA THR A 198 0.25 -15.35 3.94
C THR A 198 0.54 -13.94 3.45
N LEU A 199 0.89 -13.82 2.17
CA LEU A 199 0.89 -12.56 1.43
C LEU A 199 -0.40 -12.47 0.64
N ARG A 200 -1.23 -11.47 0.93
CA ARG A 200 -2.37 -11.09 0.09
C ARG A 200 -2.01 -9.91 -0.79
N HIS A 201 -2.14 -10.04 -2.11
CA HIS A 201 -1.79 -8.98 -3.04
C HIS A 201 -2.52 -9.10 -4.39
N ALA A 202 -2.71 -7.96 -5.06
CA ALA A 202 -3.08 -7.94 -6.47
C ALA A 202 -1.87 -8.37 -7.32
N SER A 203 -1.91 -9.57 -7.90
CA SER A 203 -0.80 -10.17 -8.63
C SER A 203 -0.97 -9.99 -10.14
N SER A 204 -0.01 -9.32 -10.79
CA SER A 204 0.03 -9.25 -12.25
C SER A 204 0.30 -10.61 -12.92
N ILE A 205 0.92 -11.54 -12.19
CA ILE A 205 1.24 -12.89 -12.68
C ILE A 205 0.02 -13.80 -12.61
N LYS A 206 -0.74 -13.73 -11.51
CA LYS A 206 -1.99 -14.50 -11.36
C LYS A 206 -3.18 -13.83 -12.03
N GLY A 207 -3.09 -12.53 -12.30
CA GLY A 207 -4.15 -11.76 -12.97
C GLY A 207 -5.25 -11.29 -12.03
N GLU A 208 -5.10 -11.42 -10.71
CA GLU A 208 -6.11 -11.07 -9.71
C GLU A 208 -5.51 -10.90 -8.31
N VAL A 209 -6.34 -10.50 -7.34
CA VAL A 209 -5.99 -10.52 -5.92
C VAL A 209 -5.99 -11.94 -5.39
N VAL A 210 -4.82 -12.38 -4.90
CA VAL A 210 -4.55 -13.74 -4.46
C VAL A 210 -3.83 -13.77 -3.11
N ASP A 211 -3.87 -14.93 -2.48
CA ASP A 211 -3.04 -15.30 -1.34
C ASP A 211 -1.89 -16.21 -1.82
N GLU A 212 -0.66 -15.88 -1.46
CA GLU A 212 0.55 -16.71 -1.72
C GLU A 212 1.34 -16.94 -0.42
N PRO A 213 2.04 -18.09 -0.26
CA PRO A 213 2.93 -18.31 0.89
C PRO A 213 4.05 -17.27 0.93
N PHE A 214 4.05 -16.40 1.95
CA PHE A 214 4.96 -15.24 1.99
C PHE A 214 6.43 -15.65 1.96
N ILE A 215 6.80 -16.70 2.71
CA ILE A 215 8.20 -17.14 2.81
C ILE A 215 8.73 -17.60 1.46
N GLU A 216 7.93 -18.29 0.65
CA GLU A 216 8.34 -18.70 -0.69
C GLU A 216 8.41 -17.51 -1.64
N TYR A 217 7.38 -16.65 -1.60
CA TYR A 217 7.30 -15.46 -2.43
C TYR A 217 8.52 -14.53 -2.23
N VAL A 218 8.88 -14.27 -0.97
CA VAL A 218 9.91 -13.28 -0.63
C VAL A 218 11.33 -13.73 -0.94
N MET A 219 11.58 -15.03 -1.15
CA MET A 219 12.91 -15.53 -1.55
C MET A 219 13.34 -14.97 -2.92
N ASN A 220 12.38 -14.67 -3.78
CA ASN A 220 12.58 -14.08 -5.10
C ASN A 220 12.65 -12.53 -5.07
N LYS A 221 12.65 -11.93 -3.88
CA LYS A 221 12.68 -10.48 -3.66
C LYS A 221 13.97 -10.06 -2.97
N GLU A 222 14.28 -8.76 -2.99
CA GLU A 222 15.52 -8.26 -2.40
C GLU A 222 15.40 -7.99 -0.90
N GLY A 223 14.22 -7.59 -0.44
CA GLY A 223 13.90 -7.28 0.94
C GLY A 223 12.50 -6.73 1.10
N ILE A 224 12.15 -6.33 2.32
CA ILE A 224 10.81 -5.83 2.66
C ILE A 224 10.87 -4.51 3.44
N ILE A 225 9.81 -3.71 3.27
CA ILE A 225 9.47 -2.51 4.02
C ILE A 225 8.08 -2.73 4.61
N LEU A 226 7.88 -2.39 5.87
CA LEU A 226 6.67 -2.73 6.63
C LEU A 226 6.01 -1.49 7.24
N TYR A 227 4.70 -1.38 7.04
CA TYR A 227 3.84 -0.39 7.72
C TYR A 227 2.74 -1.08 8.52
N LYS A 228 2.50 -0.57 9.74
CA LYS A 228 1.44 -1.06 10.63
C LYS A 228 0.39 0.05 10.86
N PRO A 229 -0.91 -0.27 10.87
CA PRO A 229 -1.91 0.64 11.42
C PRO A 229 -1.68 0.92 12.91
N ILE A 230 -1.81 2.18 13.31
CA ILE A 230 -1.66 2.64 14.71
C ILE A 230 -2.88 3.40 15.24
N SER A 231 -3.84 3.74 14.37
CA SER A 231 -5.09 4.40 14.73
C SER A 231 -6.19 4.05 13.71
N ASP A 232 -7.44 3.92 14.18
CA ASP A 232 -8.64 3.72 13.35
C ASP A 232 -9.34 5.03 12.95
N LYS A 233 -8.75 6.17 13.30
CA LYS A 233 -9.26 7.50 12.92
C LYS A 233 -8.13 8.35 12.35
N TRP A 234 -8.45 9.08 11.28
CA TRP A 234 -7.62 10.15 10.77
C TRP A 234 -7.67 11.33 11.74
N THR A 235 -6.85 11.29 12.79
CA THR A 235 -6.64 12.43 13.68
C THR A 235 -5.35 13.10 13.26
N GLU A 236 -5.46 14.22 12.54
CA GLU A 236 -4.36 15.15 12.45
C GLU A 236 -4.18 15.74 13.85
N GLU A 237 -3.21 15.21 14.62
CA GLU A 237 -2.64 16.01 15.69
C GLU A 237 -2.11 17.27 15.01
N LYS A 238 -2.82 18.40 15.21
CA LYS A 238 -2.32 19.72 14.87
C LYS A 238 -0.96 19.87 15.55
N LYS A 239 0.11 19.66 14.80
CA LYS A 239 1.46 20.03 15.20
C LYS A 239 1.70 21.48 14.86
#